data_AF-A0A918V177-F1
#
_entry.id   AF-A0A918V177-F1
#
_cell.length_a   1.000
_cell.length_b   1.000
_cell.length_c   1.000
_cell.angle_alpha   90.00
_cell.angle_beta   90.00
_cell.angle_gamma   90.00
#
_symmetry.space_group_name_H-M   'P 1'
#
loop_
_entity.id
_entity.type
_entity.pdbx_description
1 polymer ?
#
loop_
_entity_poly.entity_id
_entity_poly.type
_entity_poly.pdbx_seq_one_letter_code
_entity_poly.pdbx_strand_id
1 'polypeptide(L)'
;MPRIDVPSTFIGWLYRPYFDFGEWGADGNSAVEGLALAIRSLVEESDAYPRVHGFSPSSVRREIVRHAMLPEYLLDDPAELAPDLRTPAWRTLCEQLARYTSLNGRARLRVLWALHRAGLHTSILRHERGPAPDSGTRLDDDTAALAFMRGQALYAQAIDGGPASAAVAELREVRERARPGSWAHVEATYLLCSICVKMLDDVPGFHRHLELHAQSVDASGSVGHERNKLLSRYHRIAALAPQLAGDHTAMSREMDRAEHFCALMRRDDPATRAEWGLLRYALLESRTKEMFVLGDFERAERYAQSLTEHMPAEPRALLTLGQVYIEREKIPEAVKAYRKATLLGPQVTHLAQFMLGQCLEHLGDMDAARLAYAQAAASDPLGVSTLQLLDRDEVAGKKSPLRRWADRRTASLREERDAVDEARGYQKYDGKMGAAR
;
A
#
# COMPACT_ATOMS: atom_id res chain seq x y z
N MET A 1 -17.52 -25.28 -16.59
CA MET A 1 -18.24 -23.99 -16.45
C MET A 1 -17.89 -23.13 -17.66
N PRO A 2 -18.81 -22.30 -18.19
CA PRO A 2 -18.45 -21.34 -19.22
C PRO A 2 -17.33 -20.43 -18.70
N ARG A 3 -16.35 -20.14 -19.57
CA ARG A 3 -15.22 -19.24 -19.28
C ARG A 3 -15.80 -17.90 -18.84
N ILE A 4 -15.54 -17.50 -17.60
CA ILE A 4 -15.92 -16.19 -17.11
C ILE A 4 -14.86 -15.22 -17.62
N ASP A 5 -15.24 -14.31 -18.51
CA ASP A 5 -14.32 -13.26 -18.97
C ASP A 5 -13.98 -12.34 -17.78
N VAL A 6 -12.71 -11.93 -17.66
CA VAL A 6 -12.25 -11.03 -16.58
C VAL A 6 -13.14 -9.79 -16.41
N PRO A 7 -13.62 -9.11 -17.48
CA PRO A 7 -14.51 -7.96 -17.35
C PRO A 7 -15.96 -8.26 -16.92
N SER A 8 -16.31 -9.51 -16.62
CA SER A 8 -17.68 -9.91 -16.24
C SER A 8 -18.15 -9.33 -14.90
N THR A 9 -17.24 -8.90 -14.03
CA THR A 9 -17.55 -8.19 -12.79
C THR A 9 -16.95 -6.79 -12.80
N PHE A 10 -17.54 -5.86 -12.05
CA PHE A 10 -17.00 -4.49 -11.93
C PHE A 10 -15.56 -4.49 -11.41
N ILE A 11 -15.25 -5.31 -10.41
CA ILE A 11 -13.88 -5.47 -9.89
C ILE A 11 -12.95 -6.10 -10.92
N GLY A 12 -13.42 -7.12 -11.65
CA GLY A 12 -12.66 -7.73 -12.73
C GLY A 12 -12.33 -6.75 -13.86
N TRP A 13 -13.27 -5.88 -14.25
CA TRP A 13 -13.01 -4.79 -15.19
C TRP A 13 -12.04 -3.73 -14.63
N LEU A 14 -12.28 -3.24 -13.40
CA LEU A 14 -11.52 -2.16 -12.78
C LEU A 14 -10.05 -2.55 -12.49
N TYR A 15 -9.83 -3.80 -12.07
CA TYR A 15 -8.52 -4.33 -11.72
C TYR A 15 -8.00 -5.34 -12.75
N ARG A 16 -8.52 -5.33 -13.99
CA ARG A 16 -8.09 -6.26 -15.06
C ARG A 16 -6.58 -6.48 -15.13
N PRO A 17 -5.72 -5.44 -15.04
CA PRO A 17 -4.27 -5.63 -15.07
C PRO A 17 -3.74 -6.59 -13.99
N TYR A 18 -4.39 -6.73 -12.84
CA TYR A 18 -3.95 -7.71 -11.83
C TYR A 18 -4.21 -9.15 -12.25
N PHE A 19 -5.17 -9.43 -13.14
CA PHE A 19 -5.51 -10.79 -13.53
C PHE A 19 -4.62 -11.28 -14.66
N ASP A 20 -4.65 -10.56 -15.77
CA ASP A 20 -4.13 -11.04 -17.05
C ASP A 20 -3.17 -10.03 -17.71
N PHE A 21 -2.77 -8.94 -17.03
CA PHE A 21 -2.03 -7.82 -17.63
C PHE A 21 -2.75 -7.15 -18.82
N GLY A 22 -4.07 -7.33 -18.92
CA GLY A 22 -4.89 -6.70 -19.96
C GLY A 22 -5.00 -5.18 -19.77
N GLU A 23 -5.57 -4.52 -20.78
CA GLU A 23 -5.75 -3.07 -20.76
C GLU A 23 -6.60 -2.60 -19.58
N TRP A 24 -6.22 -1.46 -19.03
CA TRP A 24 -6.96 -0.79 -17.98
C TRP A 24 -7.92 0.23 -18.59
N GLY A 25 -9.22 0.02 -18.38
CA GLY A 25 -10.28 0.87 -18.94
C GLY A 25 -10.75 2.02 -18.04
N ALA A 26 -10.05 2.31 -16.94
CA ALA A 26 -10.41 3.35 -15.97
C ALA A 26 -9.24 4.31 -15.70
N ASP A 27 -9.44 5.29 -14.83
CA ASP A 27 -8.43 6.25 -14.37
C ASP A 27 -8.46 6.41 -12.84
N GLY A 28 -7.41 7.00 -12.26
CA GLY A 28 -7.44 7.42 -10.86
C GLY A 28 -7.28 6.32 -9.84
N ASN A 29 -6.56 5.24 -10.15
CA ASN A 29 -6.19 4.20 -9.18
C ASN A 29 -4.67 4.03 -9.16
N SER A 30 -4.05 4.40 -8.03
CA SER A 30 -2.60 4.50 -7.91
C SER A 30 -1.89 3.14 -8.05
N ALA A 31 -2.55 2.06 -7.62
CA ALA A 31 -2.02 0.70 -7.68
C ALA A 31 -2.01 0.19 -9.13
N VAL A 32 -3.15 0.31 -9.81
CA VAL A 32 -3.33 -0.16 -11.18
C VAL A 32 -2.50 0.66 -12.18
N GLU A 33 -2.42 1.99 -12.03
CA GLU A 33 -1.58 2.85 -12.87
C GLU A 33 -0.11 2.42 -12.85
N GLY A 34 0.46 2.25 -11.65
CA GLY A 34 1.86 1.84 -11.55
C GLY A 34 2.10 0.40 -12.00
N LEU A 35 1.10 -0.49 -11.93
CA LEU A 35 1.18 -1.82 -12.53
C LEU A 35 1.18 -1.75 -14.06
N ALA A 36 0.30 -0.94 -14.66
CA ALA A 36 0.25 -0.75 -16.11
C ALA A 36 1.58 -0.20 -16.65
N LEU A 37 2.20 0.77 -15.96
CA LEU A 37 3.54 1.27 -16.31
C LEU A 37 4.63 0.19 -16.21
N ALA A 38 4.59 -0.63 -15.16
CA ALA A 38 5.54 -1.72 -14.97
C ALA A 38 5.41 -2.79 -16.08
N ILE A 39 4.18 -3.11 -16.49
CA ILE A 39 3.90 -4.03 -17.60
C ILE A 39 4.43 -3.46 -18.92
N ARG A 40 4.21 -2.18 -19.20
CA ARG A 40 4.76 -1.54 -20.42
C ARG A 40 6.28 -1.56 -20.43
N SER A 41 6.92 -1.21 -19.32
CA SER A 41 8.38 -1.31 -19.17
C SER A 41 8.90 -2.72 -19.46
N LEU A 42 8.20 -3.74 -18.94
CA LEU A 42 8.54 -5.15 -19.16
C LEU A 42 8.42 -5.56 -20.63
N VAL A 43 7.28 -5.27 -21.26
CA VAL A 43 6.92 -5.71 -22.61
C VAL A 43 7.72 -4.98 -23.69
N GLU A 44 7.90 -3.67 -23.52
CA GLU A 44 8.67 -2.83 -24.44
C GLU A 44 10.18 -2.86 -24.16
N GLU A 45 10.59 -3.57 -23.10
CA GLU A 45 11.97 -3.66 -22.67
C GLU A 45 12.64 -2.28 -22.50
N SER A 46 11.90 -1.33 -21.94
CA SER A 46 12.27 0.08 -21.84
C SER A 46 12.40 0.55 -20.39
N ASP A 47 13.50 1.22 -20.08
CA ASP A 47 13.76 1.87 -18.79
C ASP A 47 13.24 3.32 -18.75
N ALA A 48 12.58 3.79 -19.81
CA ALA A 48 12.03 5.14 -19.91
C ALA A 48 10.78 5.35 -19.04
N TYR A 49 10.16 4.26 -18.59
CA TYR A 49 9.00 4.30 -17.72
C TYR A 49 9.41 4.53 -16.27
N PRO A 50 8.74 5.44 -15.55
CA PRO A 50 9.13 5.79 -14.20
C PRO A 50 8.82 4.63 -13.25
N ARG A 51 9.78 4.32 -12.37
CA ARG A 51 9.59 3.38 -11.26
C ARG A 51 8.97 4.10 -10.08
N VAL A 52 7.70 4.46 -10.27
CA VAL A 52 7.01 5.31 -9.32
C VAL A 52 6.74 4.55 -8.02
N HIS A 53 7.11 5.18 -6.91
CA HIS A 53 6.94 4.59 -5.60
C HIS A 53 5.46 4.54 -5.20
N GLY A 54 4.97 3.33 -5.01
CA GLY A 54 3.69 3.03 -4.38
C GLY A 54 3.80 1.63 -3.80
N PHE A 55 3.24 1.44 -2.61
CA PHE A 55 3.34 0.19 -1.90
C PHE A 55 1.98 -0.50 -1.86
N SER A 56 1.99 -1.81 -2.08
CA SER A 56 0.85 -2.68 -1.83
C SER A 56 1.33 -3.92 -1.07
N PRO A 57 0.56 -4.39 -0.08
CA PRO A 57 0.90 -5.63 0.64
C PRO A 57 0.87 -6.84 -0.30
N SER A 58 1.45 -7.95 0.14
CA SER A 58 1.46 -9.20 -0.65
C SER A 58 0.04 -9.76 -0.82
N SER A 59 -0.84 -9.52 0.15
CA SER A 59 -2.25 -9.90 0.13
C SER A 59 -3.09 -9.18 -0.93
N VAL A 60 -2.64 -8.05 -1.48
CA VAL A 60 -3.47 -7.21 -2.38
C VAL A 60 -4.03 -7.99 -3.57
N ARG A 61 -3.21 -8.83 -4.21
CA ARG A 61 -3.60 -9.63 -5.37
C ARG A 61 -4.68 -10.64 -4.99
N ARG A 62 -4.46 -11.35 -3.89
CA ARG A 62 -5.41 -12.34 -3.35
C ARG A 62 -6.76 -11.70 -3.09
N GLU A 63 -6.78 -10.53 -2.47
CA GLU A 63 -8.02 -9.82 -2.17
C GLU A 63 -8.73 -9.32 -3.44
N ILE A 64 -8.00 -8.82 -4.44
CA ILE A 64 -8.56 -8.49 -5.77
C ILE A 64 -9.21 -9.70 -6.42
N VAL A 65 -8.51 -10.84 -6.42
CA VAL A 65 -9.01 -12.07 -7.02
C VAL A 65 -10.26 -12.60 -6.31
N ARG A 66 -10.24 -12.59 -4.97
CA ARG A 66 -11.38 -13.02 -4.15
C ARG A 66 -12.60 -12.14 -4.40
N HIS A 67 -12.44 -10.82 -4.43
CA HIS A 67 -13.54 -9.89 -4.68
C HIS A 67 -14.08 -9.93 -6.12
N ALA A 68 -13.25 -10.28 -7.10
CA ALA A 68 -13.70 -10.50 -8.48
C ALA A 68 -14.36 -11.88 -8.70
N MET A 69 -14.23 -12.80 -7.74
CA MET A 69 -14.72 -14.18 -7.84
C MET A 69 -14.09 -14.96 -9.01
N LEU A 70 -12.79 -14.76 -9.26
CA LEU A 70 -12.05 -15.39 -10.35
C LEU A 70 -10.88 -16.26 -9.83
N PRO A 71 -11.17 -17.38 -9.13
CA PRO A 71 -10.16 -18.17 -8.41
C PRO A 71 -9.02 -18.71 -9.29
N GLU A 72 -9.22 -18.85 -10.60
CA GLU A 72 -8.20 -19.23 -11.57
C GLU A 72 -7.01 -18.26 -11.67
N TYR A 73 -7.13 -17.04 -11.14
CA TYR A 73 -6.06 -16.03 -11.09
C TYR A 73 -5.38 -15.91 -9.71
N LEU A 74 -5.76 -16.76 -8.74
CA LEU A 74 -5.13 -16.83 -7.43
C LEU A 74 -3.83 -17.66 -7.55
N LEU A 75 -2.70 -16.97 -7.61
CA LEU A 75 -1.39 -17.56 -7.96
C LEU A 75 -0.30 -16.97 -7.08
N ASP A 76 0.72 -17.78 -6.76
CA ASP A 76 1.95 -17.32 -6.11
C ASP A 76 3.08 -17.08 -7.14
N ASP A 77 2.98 -17.69 -8.33
CA ASP A 77 3.94 -17.55 -9.43
C ASP A 77 3.23 -17.40 -10.79
N PRO A 78 3.70 -16.51 -11.68
CA PRO A 78 3.10 -16.30 -12.99
C PRO A 78 2.95 -17.57 -13.84
N ALA A 79 3.85 -18.54 -13.69
CA ALA A 79 3.86 -19.77 -14.46
C ALA A 79 2.66 -20.69 -14.13
N GLU A 80 1.99 -20.47 -13.00
CA GLU A 80 0.82 -21.24 -12.55
C GLU A 80 -0.46 -20.90 -13.36
N LEU A 81 -0.53 -19.72 -13.98
CA LEU A 81 -1.71 -19.32 -14.77
C LEU A 81 -1.87 -20.24 -15.99
N ALA A 82 -3.07 -20.75 -16.26
CA ALA A 82 -3.32 -21.63 -17.41
C ALA A 82 -2.96 -20.94 -18.75
N PRO A 83 -2.29 -21.63 -19.71
CA PRO A 83 -1.80 -21.00 -20.95
C PRO A 83 -2.84 -20.24 -21.79
N ASP A 84 -4.10 -20.70 -21.78
CA ASP A 84 -5.23 -20.12 -22.48
C ASP A 84 -5.78 -18.84 -21.81
N LEU A 85 -5.40 -18.59 -20.57
CA LEU A 85 -5.71 -17.36 -19.81
C LEU A 85 -4.59 -16.31 -19.89
N ARG A 86 -3.42 -16.66 -20.43
CA ARG A 86 -2.28 -15.73 -20.55
C ARG A 86 -2.46 -14.80 -21.74
N THR A 87 -2.50 -13.50 -21.49
CA THR A 87 -2.33 -12.47 -22.55
C THR A 87 -0.90 -12.49 -23.10
N PRO A 88 -0.62 -11.83 -24.24
CA PRO A 88 0.75 -11.67 -24.72
C PRO A 88 1.70 -11.08 -23.67
N ALA A 89 1.28 -10.06 -22.92
CA ALA A 89 2.09 -9.45 -21.86
C ALA A 89 2.43 -10.44 -20.73
N TRP A 90 1.45 -11.27 -20.31
CA TRP A 90 1.69 -12.31 -19.31
C TRP A 90 2.64 -13.40 -19.81
N ARG A 91 2.55 -13.77 -21.10
CA ARG A 91 3.49 -14.71 -21.74
C ARG A 91 4.91 -14.15 -21.74
N THR A 92 5.09 -12.87 -22.07
CA THR A 92 6.40 -12.20 -22.00
C THR A 92 7.00 -12.32 -20.59
N LEU A 93 6.21 -12.08 -19.53
CA LEU A 93 6.69 -12.27 -18.14
C LEU A 93 7.13 -13.71 -17.89
N CYS A 94 6.31 -14.70 -18.26
CA CYS A 94 6.63 -16.12 -18.07
C CYS A 94 7.90 -16.53 -18.83
N GLU A 95 8.07 -16.07 -20.07
CA GLU A 95 9.24 -16.35 -20.89
C GLU A 95 10.52 -15.73 -20.30
N GLN A 96 10.44 -14.48 -19.81
CA GLN A 96 11.56 -13.83 -19.13
C GLN A 96 11.90 -14.53 -17.81
N LEU A 97 10.90 -14.97 -17.03
CA LEU A 97 11.13 -15.75 -15.81
C LEU A 97 11.76 -17.11 -16.07
N ALA A 98 11.33 -17.82 -17.11
CA ALA A 98 11.91 -19.12 -17.48
C ALA A 98 13.41 -19.03 -17.78
N ARG A 99 13.89 -17.86 -18.22
CA ARG A 99 15.31 -17.58 -18.50
C ARG A 99 15.92 -16.55 -17.55
N TYR A 100 15.34 -16.35 -16.37
CA TYR A 100 15.67 -15.24 -15.46
C TYR A 100 17.17 -15.12 -15.15
N THR A 101 17.83 -16.24 -14.87
CA THR A 101 19.27 -16.29 -14.56
C THR A 101 20.17 -15.91 -15.73
N SER A 102 19.67 -15.97 -16.97
CA SER A 102 20.40 -15.52 -18.16
C SER A 102 20.20 -14.03 -18.48
N LEU A 103 19.21 -13.38 -17.87
CA LEU A 103 18.93 -11.95 -18.08
C LEU A 103 20.01 -11.07 -17.44
N ASN A 104 20.27 -9.92 -18.05
CA ASN A 104 21.09 -8.87 -17.45
C ASN A 104 20.35 -8.17 -16.28
N GLY A 105 21.08 -7.38 -15.49
CA GLY A 105 20.55 -6.74 -14.27
C GLY A 105 19.33 -5.86 -14.52
N ARG A 106 19.36 -5.01 -15.55
CA ARG A 106 18.21 -4.17 -15.95
C ARG A 106 16.97 -4.97 -16.35
N ALA A 107 17.13 -6.01 -17.14
CA ALA A 107 16.03 -6.87 -17.55
C ALA A 107 15.43 -7.61 -16.34
N ARG A 108 16.27 -8.14 -15.44
CA ARG A 108 15.81 -8.72 -14.17
C ARG A 108 15.05 -7.70 -13.33
N LEU A 109 15.54 -6.46 -13.26
CA LEU A 109 14.90 -5.39 -12.49
C LEU A 109 13.50 -5.06 -13.03
N ARG A 110 13.30 -5.04 -14.35
CA ARG A 110 11.97 -4.88 -14.96
C ARG A 110 11.03 -6.02 -14.59
N VAL A 111 11.51 -7.27 -14.63
CA VAL A 111 10.74 -8.45 -14.18
C VAL A 111 10.33 -8.31 -12.71
N LEU A 112 11.29 -8.00 -11.82
CA LEU A 112 11.00 -7.86 -10.39
C LEU A 112 10.05 -6.70 -10.10
N TRP A 113 10.18 -5.59 -10.83
CA TRP A 113 9.28 -4.45 -10.68
C TRP A 113 7.84 -4.79 -11.10
N ALA A 114 7.66 -5.50 -12.22
CA ALA A 114 6.34 -5.98 -12.64
C ALA A 114 5.72 -6.94 -11.62
N LEU A 115 6.51 -7.89 -11.10
CA LEU A 115 6.07 -8.81 -10.03
C LEU A 115 5.65 -8.05 -8.76
N HIS A 116 6.45 -7.06 -8.35
CA HIS A 116 6.18 -6.26 -7.15
C HIS A 116 4.85 -5.51 -7.29
N ARG A 117 4.62 -4.85 -8.43
CA ARG A 117 3.37 -4.11 -8.69
C ARG A 117 2.16 -5.03 -8.85
N ALA A 118 2.37 -6.26 -9.30
CA ALA A 118 1.32 -7.28 -9.45
C ALA A 118 0.97 -8.01 -8.14
N GLY A 119 1.66 -7.72 -7.03
CA GLY A 119 1.48 -8.40 -5.75
C GLY A 119 2.03 -9.82 -5.70
N LEU A 120 3.03 -10.15 -6.54
CA LEU A 120 3.63 -11.48 -6.68
C LEU A 120 4.99 -11.54 -5.97
N HIS A 121 5.04 -11.11 -4.71
CA HIS A 121 6.28 -11.01 -3.93
C HIS A 121 6.93 -12.37 -3.65
N THR A 122 6.15 -13.44 -3.51
CA THR A 122 6.66 -14.81 -3.39
C THR A 122 7.50 -15.21 -4.61
N SER A 123 7.06 -14.84 -5.82
CA SER A 123 7.82 -15.06 -7.05
C SER A 123 9.15 -14.29 -7.06
N ILE A 124 9.20 -13.06 -6.53
CA ILE A 124 10.45 -12.30 -6.42
C ILE A 124 11.48 -13.08 -5.59
N LEU A 125 11.08 -13.54 -4.41
CA LEU A 125 11.96 -14.24 -3.47
C LEU A 125 12.40 -15.63 -3.97
N ARG A 126 11.60 -16.25 -4.83
CA ARG A 126 11.90 -17.54 -5.47
C ARG A 126 12.98 -17.40 -6.55
N HIS A 127 12.88 -16.37 -7.39
CA HIS A 127 13.72 -16.23 -8.59
C HIS A 127 15.00 -15.43 -8.34
N GLU A 128 14.94 -14.34 -7.57
CA GLU A 128 16.12 -13.54 -7.24
C GLU A 128 16.69 -14.02 -5.92
N ARG A 129 17.95 -14.47 -5.87
CA ARG A 129 18.59 -15.01 -4.65
C ARG A 129 19.32 -13.95 -3.82
N GLY A 130 19.55 -12.77 -4.39
CA GLY A 130 20.30 -11.70 -3.74
C GLY A 130 21.81 -11.90 -3.81
N PRO A 131 22.58 -10.89 -3.41
CA PRO A 131 24.03 -10.98 -3.35
C PRO A 131 24.46 -11.97 -2.27
N ALA A 132 25.68 -12.51 -2.39
CA ALA A 132 26.26 -13.29 -1.30
C ALA A 132 26.36 -12.41 -0.04
N PRO A 133 25.87 -12.89 1.13
CA PRO A 133 25.90 -12.14 2.36
C PRO A 133 27.34 -11.89 2.80
N ASP A 134 27.58 -10.74 3.45
CA ASP A 134 28.83 -10.40 4.14
C ASP A 134 30.10 -10.47 3.27
N SER A 135 29.99 -10.35 1.94
CA SER A 135 31.17 -10.42 1.07
C SER A 135 32.11 -9.21 1.21
N GLY A 136 31.76 -8.22 2.04
CA GLY A 136 32.48 -6.96 2.25
C GLY A 136 32.64 -6.09 0.99
N THR A 137 32.15 -6.56 -0.15
CA THR A 137 32.40 -5.96 -1.47
C THR A 137 31.23 -5.06 -1.83
N ARG A 138 31.55 -3.86 -2.29
CA ARG A 138 30.58 -2.90 -2.82
C ARG A 138 29.78 -3.54 -3.96
N LEU A 139 28.47 -3.33 -3.95
CA LEU A 139 27.59 -3.78 -5.01
C LEU A 139 27.63 -2.78 -6.17
N ASP A 140 27.63 -3.29 -7.40
CA ASP A 140 27.27 -2.47 -8.56
C ASP A 140 25.80 -2.04 -8.49
N ASP A 141 25.44 -1.00 -9.26
CA ASP A 141 24.12 -0.37 -9.18
C ASP A 141 22.97 -1.34 -9.55
N ASP A 142 23.21 -2.30 -10.45
CA ASP A 142 22.20 -3.29 -10.87
C ASP A 142 22.00 -4.34 -9.76
N THR A 143 23.08 -4.92 -9.24
CA THR A 143 23.01 -5.90 -8.14
C THR A 143 22.39 -5.29 -6.88
N ALA A 144 22.71 -4.04 -6.56
CA ALA A 144 22.09 -3.31 -5.45
C ALA A 144 20.58 -3.11 -5.67
N ALA A 145 20.15 -2.81 -6.91
CA ALA A 145 18.73 -2.66 -7.24
C ALA A 145 17.96 -3.97 -7.10
N LEU A 146 18.54 -5.11 -7.51
CA LEU A 146 17.92 -6.43 -7.34
C LEU A 146 17.80 -6.82 -5.86
N ALA A 147 18.85 -6.55 -5.07
CA ALA A 147 18.82 -6.74 -3.61
C ALA A 147 17.75 -5.86 -2.94
N PHE A 148 17.60 -4.60 -3.36
CA PHE A 148 16.52 -3.73 -2.89
C PHE A 148 15.14 -4.32 -3.19
N MET A 149 14.92 -4.86 -4.40
CA MET A 149 13.64 -5.49 -4.74
C MET A 149 13.31 -6.69 -3.85
N ARG A 150 14.31 -7.48 -3.45
CA ARG A 150 14.13 -8.55 -2.44
C ARG A 150 13.73 -7.99 -1.07
N GLY A 151 14.46 -6.99 -0.57
CA GLY A 151 14.12 -6.30 0.68
C GLY A 151 12.70 -5.73 0.66
N GLN A 152 12.28 -5.16 -0.47
CA GLN A 152 10.94 -4.64 -0.68
C GLN A 152 9.86 -5.73 -0.70
N ALA A 153 10.17 -6.91 -1.27
CA ALA A 153 9.26 -8.07 -1.24
C ALA A 153 9.09 -8.63 0.17
N LEU A 154 10.17 -8.72 0.95
CA LEU A 154 10.11 -9.12 2.36
C LEU A 154 9.34 -8.10 3.20
N TYR A 155 9.52 -6.80 2.93
CA TYR A 155 8.73 -5.74 3.58
C TYR A 155 7.23 -5.89 3.28
N ALA A 156 6.88 -6.26 2.04
CA ALA A 156 5.50 -6.51 1.65
C ALA A 156 4.88 -7.70 2.39
N GLN A 157 5.65 -8.77 2.63
CA GLN A 157 5.22 -9.90 3.47
C GLN A 157 5.13 -9.52 4.95
N ALA A 158 6.03 -8.66 5.43
CA ALA A 158 6.03 -8.23 6.83
C ALA A 158 4.80 -7.39 7.20
N ILE A 159 4.24 -6.63 6.25
CA ILE A 159 2.98 -5.91 6.45
C ILE A 159 1.78 -6.85 6.59
N ASP A 160 1.82 -8.02 5.96
CA ASP A 160 0.81 -9.07 6.12
C ASP A 160 1.09 -9.99 7.34
N GLY A 161 1.80 -9.48 8.35
CA GLY A 161 2.09 -10.20 9.59
C GLY A 161 3.38 -11.04 9.59
N GLY A 162 4.18 -10.98 8.52
CA GLY A 162 5.52 -11.58 8.50
C GLY A 162 6.55 -10.84 9.38
N PRO A 163 7.71 -11.46 9.68
CA PRO A 163 8.74 -10.81 10.48
C PRO A 163 9.46 -9.69 9.71
N ALA A 164 9.41 -8.46 10.24
CA ALA A 164 10.12 -7.31 9.64
C ALA A 164 11.66 -7.47 9.64
N SER A 165 12.22 -8.33 10.49
CA SER A 165 13.67 -8.51 10.64
C SER A 165 14.37 -8.94 9.34
N ALA A 166 13.72 -9.78 8.52
CA ALA A 166 14.28 -10.22 7.25
C ALA A 166 14.37 -9.05 6.24
N ALA A 167 13.32 -8.24 6.14
CA ALA A 167 13.31 -7.05 5.30
C ALA A 167 14.38 -6.04 5.75
N VAL A 168 14.51 -5.83 7.06
CA VAL A 168 15.51 -4.92 7.64
C VAL A 168 16.93 -5.40 7.33
N ALA A 169 17.21 -6.69 7.43
CA ALA A 169 18.54 -7.24 7.13
C ALA A 169 18.94 -6.98 5.67
N GLU A 170 18.07 -7.35 4.72
CA GLU A 170 18.32 -7.15 3.29
C GLU A 170 18.45 -5.66 2.93
N LEU A 171 17.62 -4.78 3.48
CA LEU A 171 17.71 -3.34 3.21
C LEU A 171 18.96 -2.70 3.84
N ARG A 172 19.45 -3.21 4.98
CA ARG A 172 20.70 -2.75 5.60
C ARG A 172 21.91 -3.13 4.75
N GLU A 173 21.92 -4.36 4.21
CA GLU A 173 22.93 -4.84 3.25
C GLU A 173 23.01 -3.89 2.04
N VAL A 174 21.87 -3.53 1.45
CA VAL A 174 21.80 -2.56 0.35
C VAL A 174 22.33 -1.19 0.77
N ARG A 175 21.88 -0.66 1.91
CA ARG A 175 22.34 0.63 2.44
C ARG A 175 23.86 0.66 2.64
N GLU A 176 24.46 -0.42 3.13
CA GLU A 176 25.88 -0.46 3.46
C GLU A 176 26.78 -0.67 2.24
N ARG A 177 26.31 -1.44 1.24
CA ARG A 177 27.14 -1.88 0.12
C ARG A 177 26.82 -1.19 -1.19
N ALA A 178 25.66 -0.55 -1.34
CA ALA A 178 25.33 0.21 -2.54
C ALA A 178 26.03 1.57 -2.55
N ARG A 179 26.25 2.13 -3.75
CA ARG A 179 26.82 3.47 -3.89
C ARG A 179 25.83 4.53 -3.35
N PRO A 180 26.24 5.44 -2.44
CA PRO A 180 25.43 6.60 -2.11
C PRO A 180 25.04 7.39 -3.36
N GLY A 181 23.78 7.77 -3.47
CA GLY A 181 23.22 8.41 -4.67
C GLY A 181 22.77 7.46 -5.78
N SER A 182 23.08 6.17 -5.72
CA SER A 182 22.42 5.17 -6.57
C SER A 182 20.95 5.05 -6.21
N TRP A 183 20.12 4.64 -7.16
CA TRP A 183 18.68 4.43 -6.94
C TRP A 183 18.43 3.50 -5.73
N ALA A 184 19.08 2.34 -5.70
CA ALA A 184 18.91 1.35 -4.63
C ALA A 184 19.27 1.90 -3.24
N HIS A 185 20.34 2.68 -3.12
CA HIS A 185 20.73 3.29 -1.85
C HIS A 185 19.72 4.36 -1.38
N VAL A 186 19.24 5.21 -2.30
CA VAL A 186 18.19 6.20 -2.01
C VAL A 186 16.91 5.50 -1.53
N GLU A 187 16.49 4.43 -2.19
CA GLU A 187 15.27 3.72 -1.83
C GLU A 187 15.40 2.91 -0.54
N ALA A 188 16.53 2.24 -0.32
CA ALA A 188 16.78 1.48 0.90
C ALA A 188 16.79 2.38 2.14
N THR A 189 17.48 3.53 2.07
CA THR A 189 17.50 4.50 3.18
C THR A 189 16.11 5.08 3.48
N TYR A 190 15.31 5.37 2.44
CA TYR A 190 13.92 5.82 2.60
C TYR A 190 13.04 4.76 3.26
N LEU A 191 13.11 3.51 2.79
CA LEU A 191 12.27 2.43 3.29
C LEU A 191 12.62 2.06 4.73
N LEU A 192 13.91 2.08 5.09
CA LEU A 192 14.38 1.89 6.46
C LEU A 192 13.83 2.96 7.41
N CYS A 193 13.75 4.23 7.00
CA CYS A 193 13.06 5.26 7.79
C CYS A 193 11.60 4.87 8.10
N SER A 194 10.88 4.42 7.07
CA SER A 194 9.48 4.02 7.22
C SER A 194 9.32 2.79 8.12
N ILE A 195 10.22 1.82 8.05
CA ILE A 195 10.19 0.61 8.88
C ILE A 195 10.43 0.95 10.35
N CYS A 196 11.43 1.78 10.64
CA CYS A 196 11.75 2.19 12.01
C CYS A 196 10.53 2.75 12.74
N VAL A 197 9.79 3.66 12.11
CA VAL A 197 8.61 4.30 12.75
C VAL A 197 7.38 3.39 12.72
N LYS A 198 7.08 2.74 11.59
CA LYS A 198 5.79 2.05 11.42
C LYS A 198 5.75 0.63 11.97
N MET A 199 6.91 0.00 12.20
CA MET A 199 6.96 -1.42 12.57
C MET A 199 7.82 -1.72 13.79
N LEU A 200 8.82 -0.89 14.09
CA LEU A 200 9.83 -1.18 15.10
C LEU A 200 9.80 -0.23 16.30
N ASP A 201 9.08 0.89 16.21
CA ASP A 201 9.13 1.98 17.20
C ASP A 201 10.57 2.46 17.52
N ASP A 202 11.44 2.45 16.51
CA ASP A 202 12.87 2.75 16.62
C ASP A 202 13.15 4.20 16.18
N VAL A 203 12.84 5.16 17.05
CA VAL A 203 13.07 6.59 16.79
C VAL A 203 14.55 6.94 16.56
N PRO A 204 15.53 6.44 17.36
CA PRO A 204 16.95 6.70 17.09
C PRO A 204 17.41 6.15 15.74
N GLY A 205 16.96 4.95 15.36
CA GLY A 205 17.21 4.38 14.04
C GLY A 205 16.61 5.23 12.93
N PHE A 206 15.37 5.71 13.10
CA PHE A 206 14.72 6.61 12.16
C PHE A 206 15.57 7.86 11.87
N HIS A 207 16.06 8.56 12.89
CA HIS A 207 16.91 9.75 12.69
C HIS A 207 18.21 9.42 11.94
N ARG A 208 18.87 8.31 12.30
CA ARG A 208 20.09 7.86 11.61
C ARG A 208 19.82 7.57 10.12
N HIS A 209 18.73 6.88 9.83
CA HIS A 209 18.35 6.56 8.45
C HIS A 209 17.92 7.80 7.67
N LEU A 210 17.28 8.78 8.32
CA LEU A 210 16.87 10.04 7.70
C LEU A 210 18.09 10.88 7.28
N GLU A 211 19.11 10.95 8.14
CA GLU A 211 20.37 11.62 7.81
C GLU A 211 21.07 10.96 6.61
N LEU A 212 21.20 9.62 6.64
CA LEU A 212 21.77 8.87 5.52
C LEU A 212 20.96 9.02 4.23
N HIS A 213 19.63 9.11 4.35
CA HIS A 213 18.76 9.35 3.21
C HIS A 213 19.01 10.73 2.60
N ALA A 214 19.12 11.78 3.42
CA ALA A 214 19.47 13.13 2.96
C ALA A 214 20.82 13.14 2.20
N GLN A 215 21.85 12.55 2.81
CA GLN A 215 23.18 12.44 2.20
C GLN A 215 23.14 11.69 0.86
N SER A 216 22.34 10.61 0.77
CA SER A 216 22.16 9.87 -0.48
C SER A 216 21.41 10.66 -1.53
N VAL A 217 20.38 11.41 -1.14
CA VAL A 217 19.61 12.28 -2.05
C VAL A 217 20.53 13.36 -2.63
N ASP A 218 21.44 13.92 -1.85
CA ASP A 218 22.46 14.87 -2.34
C ASP A 218 23.52 14.20 -3.21
N ALA A 219 24.04 13.05 -2.79
CA ALA A 219 25.02 12.27 -3.56
C ALA A 219 24.49 11.75 -4.91
N SER A 220 23.17 11.75 -5.11
CA SER A 220 22.56 11.37 -6.40
C SER A 220 22.95 12.31 -7.54
N GLY A 221 23.33 13.56 -7.24
CA GLY A 221 23.59 14.59 -8.25
C GLY A 221 22.36 14.94 -9.10
N SER A 222 21.16 14.54 -8.68
CA SER A 222 19.91 14.80 -9.41
C SER A 222 19.63 16.30 -9.52
N VAL A 223 19.04 16.69 -10.64
CA VAL A 223 18.60 18.07 -10.92
C VAL A 223 17.19 18.07 -11.53
N GLY A 224 16.55 19.23 -11.57
CA GLY A 224 15.23 19.39 -12.21
C GLY A 224 14.15 18.47 -11.65
N HIS A 225 13.43 17.77 -12.53
CA HIS A 225 12.30 16.90 -12.18
C HIS A 225 12.68 15.82 -11.14
N GLU A 226 13.79 15.12 -11.35
CA GLU A 226 14.25 14.06 -10.45
C GLU A 226 14.58 14.60 -9.06
N ARG A 227 15.25 15.76 -8.99
CA ARG A 227 15.58 16.39 -7.70
C ARG A 227 14.32 16.82 -6.96
N ASN A 228 13.36 17.40 -7.67
CA ASN A 228 12.08 17.83 -7.10
C ASN A 228 11.30 16.63 -6.52
N LYS A 229 11.29 15.50 -7.24
CA LYS A 229 10.72 14.24 -6.72
C LYS A 229 11.40 13.80 -5.44
N LEU A 230 12.74 13.70 -5.43
CA LEU A 230 13.48 13.23 -4.27
C LEU A 230 13.30 14.16 -3.05
N LEU A 231 13.35 15.48 -3.26
CA LEU A 231 13.17 16.45 -2.17
C LEU A 231 11.75 16.47 -1.63
N SER A 232 10.73 16.35 -2.49
CA SER A 232 9.35 16.22 -2.03
C SER A 232 9.16 14.97 -1.15
N ARG A 233 9.75 13.84 -1.55
CA ARG A 233 9.73 12.60 -0.75
C ARG A 233 10.49 12.74 0.56
N TYR A 234 11.69 13.33 0.51
CA TYR A 234 12.54 13.58 1.67
C TYR A 234 11.81 14.42 2.72
N HIS A 235 11.31 15.60 2.34
CA HIS A 235 10.64 16.49 3.28
C HIS A 235 9.37 15.87 3.86
N ARG A 236 8.64 15.05 3.08
CA ARG A 236 7.46 14.33 3.57
C ARG A 236 7.79 13.30 4.66
N ILE A 237 8.91 12.57 4.54
CA ILE A 237 9.33 11.64 5.60
C ILE A 237 10.02 12.38 6.76
N ALA A 238 10.75 13.46 6.48
CA ALA A 238 11.41 14.29 7.47
C ALA A 238 10.42 14.97 8.42
N ALA A 239 9.21 15.30 7.97
CA ALA A 239 8.15 15.86 8.81
C ALA A 239 7.76 14.98 10.02
N LEU A 240 8.03 13.67 9.98
CA LEU A 240 7.80 12.78 11.12
C LEU A 240 8.74 13.09 12.30
N ALA A 241 9.96 13.56 12.06
CA ALA A 241 10.91 13.89 13.12
C ALA A 241 10.37 14.97 14.09
N PRO A 242 9.98 16.16 13.62
CA PRO A 242 9.38 17.16 14.49
C PRO A 242 7.99 16.75 15.01
N GLN A 243 7.22 15.96 14.25
CA GLN A 243 5.95 15.41 14.75
C GLN A 243 6.16 14.54 16.00
N LEU A 244 7.13 13.62 15.98
CA LEU A 244 7.48 12.75 17.11
C LEU A 244 7.99 13.56 18.32
N ALA A 245 8.59 14.72 18.08
CA ALA A 245 9.02 15.65 19.12
C ALA A 245 7.90 16.60 19.61
N GLY A 246 6.69 16.52 19.06
CA GLY A 246 5.58 17.43 19.36
C GLY A 246 5.72 18.84 18.76
N ASP A 247 6.73 19.09 17.92
CA ASP A 247 6.89 20.36 17.22
C ASP A 247 6.07 20.37 15.92
N HIS A 248 4.77 20.59 16.08
CA HIS A 248 3.86 20.63 14.95
C HIS A 248 4.11 21.80 13.99
N THR A 249 4.76 22.88 14.45
CA THR A 249 5.12 23.99 13.57
C THR A 249 6.26 23.60 12.64
N ALA A 250 7.29 22.92 13.14
CA ALA A 250 8.36 22.37 12.31
C ALA A 250 7.86 21.26 11.37
N MET A 251 6.94 20.41 11.83
CA MET A 251 6.25 19.43 10.98
C MET A 251 5.58 20.10 9.78
N SER A 252 4.79 21.15 10.00
CA SER A 252 4.13 21.88 8.91
C SER A 252 5.12 22.54 7.96
N ARG A 253 6.24 23.10 8.46
CA ARG A 253 7.29 23.66 7.60
C ARG A 253 7.92 22.62 6.69
N GLU A 254 8.15 21.40 7.18
CA GLU A 254 8.65 20.29 6.34
C GLU A 254 7.59 19.87 5.30
N MET A 255 6.32 19.79 5.70
CA MET A 255 5.23 19.46 4.77
C MET A 255 5.02 20.52 3.68
N ASP A 256 5.19 21.80 4.00
CA ASP A 256 5.14 22.90 3.02
C ASP A 256 6.30 22.80 2.01
N ARG A 257 7.51 22.42 2.46
CA ARG A 257 8.63 22.13 1.53
C ARG A 257 8.32 20.93 0.64
N ALA A 258 7.73 19.87 1.21
CA ALA A 258 7.32 18.69 0.44
C ALA A 258 6.32 19.05 -0.67
N GLU A 259 5.36 19.91 -0.36
CA GLU A 259 4.36 20.42 -1.31
C GLU A 259 4.99 21.34 -2.37
N HIS A 260 5.90 22.22 -1.97
CA HIS A 260 6.65 23.09 -2.89
C HIS A 260 7.40 22.28 -3.96
N PHE A 261 8.20 21.29 -3.56
CA PHE A 261 8.95 20.49 -4.53
C PHE A 261 8.04 19.62 -5.41
N CYS A 262 6.94 19.09 -4.87
CA CYS A 262 5.94 18.38 -5.68
C CYS A 262 5.33 19.29 -6.76
N ALA A 263 5.08 20.57 -6.43
CA ALA A 263 4.52 21.54 -7.37
C ALA A 263 5.47 21.83 -8.54
N LEU A 264 6.80 21.81 -8.29
CA LEU A 264 7.84 22.04 -9.30
C LEU A 264 8.10 20.84 -10.23
N MET A 265 7.49 19.68 -10.00
CA MET A 265 7.65 18.54 -10.90
C MET A 265 6.95 18.79 -12.24
N ARG A 266 7.67 18.48 -13.32
CA ARG A 266 7.16 18.39 -14.69
C ARG A 266 5.96 17.43 -14.82
N ARG A 267 5.09 17.73 -15.78
CA ARG A 267 3.85 17.00 -16.11
C ARG A 267 3.59 17.02 -17.62
N ASP A 268 4.65 17.22 -18.41
CA ASP A 268 4.57 17.53 -19.83
C ASP A 268 4.42 16.30 -20.72
N ASP A 269 4.69 15.10 -20.19
CA ASP A 269 4.50 13.83 -20.88
C ASP A 269 3.81 12.79 -19.96
N PRO A 270 3.34 11.65 -20.51
CA PRO A 270 2.64 10.65 -19.71
C PRO A 270 3.44 10.05 -18.55
N ALA A 271 4.76 9.85 -18.70
CA ALA A 271 5.61 9.29 -17.66
C ALA A 271 5.77 10.29 -16.50
N THR A 272 6.17 11.52 -16.80
CA THR A 272 6.33 12.57 -15.77
C THR A 272 5.00 12.91 -15.08
N ARG A 273 3.88 12.87 -15.82
CA ARG A 273 2.53 13.04 -15.26
C ARG A 273 2.14 11.92 -14.30
N ALA A 274 2.39 10.66 -14.66
CA ALA A 274 2.09 9.53 -13.79
C ALA A 274 2.97 9.55 -12.52
N GLU A 275 4.24 9.92 -12.66
CA GLU A 275 5.14 10.06 -11.52
C GLU A 275 4.69 11.18 -10.57
N TRP A 276 4.34 12.35 -11.12
CA TRP A 276 3.73 13.43 -10.34
C TRP A 276 2.40 13.00 -9.69
N GLY A 277 1.55 12.29 -10.42
CA GLY A 277 0.23 11.86 -9.94
C GLY A 277 0.32 11.01 -8.68
N LEU A 278 1.16 9.99 -8.69
CA LEU A 278 1.34 9.11 -7.53
C LEU A 278 2.01 9.81 -6.35
N LEU A 279 2.99 10.70 -6.62
CA LEU A 279 3.62 11.47 -5.56
C LEU A 279 2.66 12.48 -4.93
N ARG A 280 1.86 13.17 -5.76
CA ARG A 280 0.85 14.13 -5.31
C ARG A 280 -0.20 13.44 -4.45
N TYR A 281 -0.62 12.23 -4.81
CA TYR A 281 -1.51 11.42 -3.98
C TYR A 281 -0.92 11.18 -2.58
N ALA A 282 0.32 10.69 -2.51
CA ALA A 282 0.99 10.42 -1.22
C ALA A 282 1.21 11.69 -0.38
N LEU A 283 1.46 12.83 -1.03
CA LEU A 283 1.57 14.14 -0.39
C LEU A 283 0.23 14.59 0.19
N LEU A 284 -0.84 14.54 -0.60
CA LEU A 284 -2.19 14.90 -0.17
C LEU A 284 -2.67 14.03 1.01
N GLU A 285 -2.33 12.73 0.99
CA GLU A 285 -2.60 11.82 2.09
C GLU A 285 -1.87 12.26 3.37
N SER A 286 -0.58 12.60 3.26
CA SER A 286 0.21 13.11 4.37
C SER A 286 -0.29 14.48 4.88
N ARG A 287 -0.68 15.40 4.00
CA ARG A 287 -1.27 16.70 4.39
C ARG A 287 -2.60 16.52 5.09
N THR A 288 -3.42 15.58 4.65
CA THR A 288 -4.68 15.28 5.34
C THR A 288 -4.39 14.80 6.77
N LYS A 289 -3.49 13.82 6.94
CA LYS A 289 -3.08 13.29 8.25
C LYS A 289 -2.43 14.35 9.15
N GLU A 290 -1.64 15.25 8.58
CA GLU A 290 -1.10 16.42 9.30
C GLU A 290 -2.22 17.27 9.88
N MET A 291 -3.26 17.59 9.08
CA MET A 291 -4.39 18.40 9.55
C MET A 291 -5.19 17.70 10.65
N PHE A 292 -5.29 16.36 10.63
CA PHE A 292 -5.84 15.59 11.76
C PHE A 292 -5.04 15.81 13.04
N VAL A 293 -3.71 15.71 12.97
CA VAL A 293 -2.82 15.93 14.12
C VAL A 293 -2.97 17.36 14.67
N LEU A 294 -3.20 18.34 13.80
CA LEU A 294 -3.44 19.74 14.19
C LEU A 294 -4.87 20.02 14.65
N GLY A 295 -5.81 19.08 14.47
CA GLY A 295 -7.25 19.29 14.71
C GLY A 295 -7.93 20.25 13.71
N ASP A 296 -7.28 20.60 12.60
CA ASP A 296 -7.85 21.47 11.55
C ASP A 296 -8.65 20.63 10.54
N PHE A 297 -9.82 20.16 10.97
CA PHE A 297 -10.64 19.27 10.16
C PHE A 297 -11.22 19.96 8.91
N GLU A 298 -11.36 21.28 8.91
CA GLU A 298 -11.72 22.05 7.71
C GLU A 298 -10.65 21.95 6.62
N ARG A 299 -9.36 22.06 6.97
CA ARG A 299 -8.27 21.85 6.02
C ARG A 299 -8.12 20.38 5.66
N ALA A 300 -8.32 19.47 6.60
CA ALA A 300 -8.33 18.04 6.32
C ALA A 300 -9.39 17.70 5.25
N GLU A 301 -10.57 18.31 5.31
CA GLU A 301 -11.66 18.10 4.34
C GLU A 301 -11.23 18.55 2.95
N ARG A 302 -10.60 19.73 2.83
CA ARG A 302 -10.11 20.24 1.53
C ARG A 302 -9.05 19.34 0.92
N TYR A 303 -8.09 18.86 1.72
CA TYR A 303 -7.07 17.93 1.23
C TYR A 303 -7.65 16.56 0.86
N ALA A 304 -8.60 16.05 1.65
CA ALA A 304 -9.27 14.78 1.36
C ALA A 304 -10.19 14.85 0.12
N GLN A 305 -10.87 15.97 -0.12
CA GLN A 305 -11.60 16.20 -1.36
C GLN A 305 -10.64 16.22 -2.56
N SER A 306 -9.53 16.94 -2.44
CA SER A 306 -8.49 16.96 -3.48
C SER A 306 -7.90 15.56 -3.74
N LEU A 307 -7.78 14.69 -2.73
CA LEU A 307 -7.41 13.28 -2.94
C LEU A 307 -8.39 12.55 -3.86
N THR A 308 -9.68 12.66 -3.56
CA THR A 308 -10.74 11.96 -4.31
C THR A 308 -10.94 12.52 -5.71
N GLU A 309 -10.67 13.81 -5.93
CA GLU A 309 -10.68 14.42 -7.26
C GLU A 309 -9.45 14.02 -8.08
N HIS A 310 -8.29 13.93 -7.42
CA HIS A 310 -7.03 13.57 -8.07
C HIS A 310 -6.97 12.09 -8.46
N MET A 311 -7.54 11.21 -7.65
CA MET A 311 -7.59 9.76 -7.88
C MET A 311 -9.02 9.23 -7.61
N PRO A 312 -9.96 9.39 -8.56
CA PRO A 312 -11.38 9.07 -8.35
C PRO A 312 -11.69 7.57 -8.14
N ALA A 313 -10.82 6.67 -8.61
CA ALA A 313 -10.97 5.22 -8.45
C ALA A 313 -10.10 4.66 -7.30
N GLU A 314 -9.57 5.51 -6.42
CA GLU A 314 -8.74 5.11 -5.29
C GLU A 314 -9.59 4.96 -4.01
N PRO A 315 -9.88 3.74 -3.58
CA PRO A 315 -10.79 3.52 -2.46
C PRO A 315 -10.22 4.06 -1.14
N ARG A 316 -8.89 4.12 -0.99
CA ARG A 316 -8.23 4.71 0.20
C ARG A 316 -8.49 6.21 0.35
N ALA A 317 -8.61 6.94 -0.77
CA ALA A 317 -8.93 8.37 -0.76
C ALA A 317 -10.32 8.60 -0.13
N LEU A 318 -11.29 7.80 -0.55
CA LEU A 318 -12.67 7.86 -0.06
C LEU A 318 -12.78 7.43 1.40
N LEU A 319 -11.98 6.45 1.84
CA LEU A 319 -11.88 6.08 3.25
C LEU A 319 -11.39 7.27 4.09
N THR A 320 -10.35 7.96 3.62
CA THR A 320 -9.81 9.15 4.31
C THR A 320 -10.84 10.28 4.35
N LEU A 321 -11.55 10.52 3.24
CA LEU A 321 -12.62 11.53 3.19
C LEU A 321 -13.78 11.17 4.15
N GLY A 322 -14.16 9.89 4.21
CA GLY A 322 -15.15 9.40 5.17
C GLY A 322 -14.75 9.65 6.62
N GLN A 323 -13.47 9.42 6.96
CA GLN A 323 -12.97 9.70 8.31
C GLN A 323 -13.03 11.20 8.62
N VAL A 324 -12.63 12.06 7.68
CA VAL A 324 -12.73 13.51 7.87
C VAL A 324 -14.18 13.93 8.11
N TYR A 325 -15.12 13.37 7.36
CA TYR A 325 -16.54 13.68 7.57
C TYR A 325 -17.04 13.24 8.95
N ILE A 326 -16.54 12.14 9.52
CA ILE A 326 -16.84 11.76 10.91
C ILE A 326 -16.36 12.84 11.88
N GLU A 327 -15.10 13.30 11.79
CA GLU A 327 -14.58 14.33 12.69
C GLU A 327 -15.30 15.68 12.53
N ARG A 328 -15.90 15.91 11.35
CA ARG A 328 -16.74 17.09 11.07
C ARG A 328 -18.21 16.90 11.46
N GLU A 329 -18.57 15.78 12.08
CA GLU A 329 -19.95 15.39 12.42
C GLU A 329 -20.89 15.31 11.19
N LYS A 330 -20.32 15.22 9.98
CA LYS A 330 -21.01 15.07 8.69
C LYS A 330 -21.28 13.60 8.38
N ILE A 331 -22.00 12.93 9.28
CA ILE A 331 -22.22 11.47 9.23
C ILE A 331 -22.89 11.00 7.93
N PRO A 332 -23.91 11.70 7.37
CA PRO A 332 -24.50 11.30 6.08
C PRO A 332 -23.52 11.33 4.90
N GLU A 333 -22.58 12.29 4.89
CA GLU A 333 -21.51 12.39 3.89
C GLU A 333 -20.48 11.28 4.08
N ALA A 334 -20.13 10.94 5.32
CA ALA A 334 -19.27 9.80 5.63
C ALA A 334 -19.85 8.49 5.08
N VAL A 335 -21.15 8.25 5.26
CA VAL A 335 -21.86 7.10 4.68
C VAL A 335 -21.71 7.04 3.15
N LYS A 336 -21.85 8.18 2.45
CA LYS A 336 -21.67 8.24 1.00
C LYS A 336 -20.23 7.91 0.59
N ALA A 337 -19.24 8.44 1.30
CA ALA A 337 -17.83 8.19 1.03
C ALA A 337 -17.46 6.72 1.24
N TYR A 338 -17.85 6.12 2.37
CA TYR A 338 -17.57 4.71 2.65
C TYR A 338 -18.29 3.77 1.69
N ARG A 339 -19.56 4.03 1.32
CA ARG A 339 -20.25 3.24 0.29
C ARG A 339 -19.49 3.24 -1.04
N LYS A 340 -18.99 4.39 -1.49
CA LYS A 340 -18.15 4.46 -2.70
C LYS A 340 -16.84 3.69 -2.52
N ALA A 341 -16.18 3.80 -1.37
CA ALA A 341 -14.94 3.05 -1.08
C ALA A 341 -15.17 1.53 -1.15
N THR A 342 -16.30 1.03 -0.63
CA THR A 342 -16.64 -0.40 -0.70
C THR A 342 -16.88 -0.90 -2.12
N LEU A 343 -17.41 -0.04 -3.01
CA LEU A 343 -17.66 -0.37 -4.42
C LEU A 343 -16.36 -0.50 -5.22
N LEU A 344 -15.37 0.34 -4.94
CA LEU A 344 -14.10 0.39 -5.68
C LEU A 344 -13.12 -0.73 -5.30
N GLY A 345 -13.53 -1.68 -4.46
CA GLY A 345 -12.80 -2.91 -4.23
C GLY A 345 -11.62 -2.79 -3.26
N PRO A 346 -10.82 -3.86 -3.16
CA PRO A 346 -10.75 -4.61 -1.91
C PRO A 346 -9.78 -4.04 -0.89
N GLN A 347 -8.91 -3.12 -1.30
CA GLN A 347 -7.78 -2.63 -0.51
C GLN A 347 -8.22 -2.12 0.88
N VAL A 348 -9.43 -1.55 0.96
CA VAL A 348 -10.00 -1.02 2.20
C VAL A 348 -11.43 -1.49 2.44
N THR A 349 -11.93 -2.49 1.70
CA THR A 349 -13.37 -2.83 1.76
C THR A 349 -13.80 -3.26 3.16
N HIS A 350 -13.02 -4.09 3.86
CA HIS A 350 -13.32 -4.50 5.24
C HIS A 350 -13.43 -3.30 6.19
N LEU A 351 -12.45 -2.39 6.13
CA LEU A 351 -12.41 -1.19 6.98
C LEU A 351 -13.52 -0.19 6.61
N ALA A 352 -13.77 0.02 5.32
CA ALA A 352 -14.84 0.88 4.85
C ALA A 352 -16.23 0.35 5.24
N GLN A 353 -16.45 -0.97 5.21
CA GLN A 353 -17.67 -1.60 5.70
C GLN A 353 -17.82 -1.47 7.22
N PHE A 354 -16.72 -1.62 7.97
CA PHE A 354 -16.72 -1.41 9.42
C PHE A 354 -17.11 0.04 9.76
N MET A 355 -16.46 1.03 9.14
CA MET A 355 -16.76 2.45 9.38
C MET A 355 -18.16 2.83 8.89
N LEU A 356 -18.63 2.25 7.77
CA LEU A 356 -20.00 2.41 7.30
C LEU A 356 -21.01 1.89 8.32
N GLY A 357 -20.75 0.73 8.92
CA GLY A 357 -21.59 0.16 9.98
C GLY A 357 -21.69 1.09 11.19
N GLN A 358 -20.56 1.68 11.60
CA GLN A 358 -20.52 2.66 12.69
C GLN A 358 -21.34 3.91 12.37
N CYS A 359 -21.20 4.47 11.16
CA CYS A 359 -22.02 5.62 10.75
C CYS A 359 -23.52 5.29 10.71
N LEU A 360 -23.89 4.10 10.24
CA LEU A 360 -25.30 3.67 10.18
C LEU A 360 -25.89 3.42 11.57
N GLU A 361 -25.10 2.85 12.48
CA GLU A 361 -25.46 2.69 13.90
C GLU A 361 -25.71 4.07 14.53
N HIS A 362 -24.83 5.05 14.27
CA HIS A 362 -25.01 6.42 14.75
C HIS A 362 -26.29 7.09 14.21
N LEU A 363 -26.67 6.79 12.96
CA LEU A 363 -27.91 7.29 12.35
C LEU A 363 -29.16 6.51 12.78
N GLY A 364 -29.02 5.46 13.60
CA GLY A 364 -30.11 4.63 14.08
C GLY A 364 -30.56 3.51 13.13
N ASP A 365 -29.90 3.34 11.98
CA ASP A 365 -30.19 2.27 11.02
C ASP A 365 -29.46 0.97 11.40
N MET A 366 -29.98 0.32 12.44
CA MET A 366 -29.36 -0.89 13.02
C MET A 366 -29.31 -2.07 12.07
N ASP A 367 -30.30 -2.20 11.17
CA ASP A 367 -30.33 -3.30 10.21
C ASP A 367 -29.25 -3.13 9.13
N ALA A 368 -29.06 -1.92 8.61
CA ALA A 368 -27.98 -1.64 7.67
C ALA A 368 -26.60 -1.70 8.36
N ALA A 369 -26.50 -1.23 9.61
CA ALA A 369 -25.27 -1.34 10.40
C ALA A 369 -24.85 -2.81 10.60
N ARG A 370 -25.79 -3.68 11.00
CA ARG A 370 -25.58 -5.12 11.13
C ARG A 370 -25.08 -5.75 9.84
N LEU A 371 -25.66 -5.39 8.70
CA LEU A 371 -25.24 -5.91 7.40
C LEU A 371 -23.81 -5.48 7.05
N ALA A 372 -23.49 -4.20 7.26
CA ALA A 372 -22.15 -3.67 6.99
C ALA A 372 -21.09 -4.35 7.88
N TYR A 373 -21.36 -4.51 9.18
CA TYR A 373 -20.46 -5.25 10.08
C TYR A 373 -20.30 -6.73 9.68
N ALA A 374 -21.38 -7.40 9.27
CA ALA A 374 -21.29 -8.78 8.79
C ALA A 374 -20.43 -8.89 7.53
N GLN A 375 -20.53 -7.93 6.60
CA GLN A 375 -19.69 -7.85 5.41
C GLN A 375 -18.22 -7.57 5.77
N ALA A 376 -17.96 -6.66 6.71
CA ALA A 376 -16.62 -6.40 7.22
C ALA A 376 -15.99 -7.66 7.81
N ALA A 377 -16.72 -8.42 8.63
CA ALA A 377 -16.22 -9.65 9.27
C ALA A 377 -16.01 -10.81 8.26
N ALA A 378 -16.76 -10.82 7.15
CA ALA A 378 -16.56 -11.80 6.08
C ALA A 378 -15.28 -11.52 5.27
N SER A 379 -14.93 -10.25 5.07
CA SER A 379 -13.71 -9.82 4.39
C SER A 379 -12.47 -9.86 5.29
N ASP A 380 -12.60 -9.51 6.57
CA ASP A 380 -11.55 -9.62 7.59
C ASP A 380 -11.99 -10.55 8.75
N PRO A 381 -11.69 -11.86 8.65
CA PRO A 381 -12.08 -12.84 9.67
C PRO A 381 -11.22 -12.76 10.95
N LEU A 382 -10.22 -11.87 11.00
CA LEU A 382 -9.37 -11.61 12.16
C LEU A 382 -9.77 -10.31 12.89
N GLY A 383 -10.68 -9.52 12.32
CA GLY A 383 -11.14 -8.24 12.85
C GLY A 383 -11.95 -8.37 14.15
N VAL A 384 -11.27 -8.46 15.29
CA VAL A 384 -11.90 -8.59 16.62
C VAL A 384 -12.89 -7.46 16.92
N SER A 385 -12.56 -6.21 16.56
CA SER A 385 -13.43 -5.05 16.80
C SER A 385 -14.78 -5.18 16.09
N THR A 386 -14.79 -5.70 14.86
CA THR A 386 -16.00 -5.96 14.09
C THR A 386 -16.85 -7.05 14.77
N LEU A 387 -16.22 -8.14 15.22
CA LEU A 387 -16.92 -9.22 15.91
C LEU A 387 -17.50 -8.75 17.25
N GLN A 388 -16.80 -7.88 17.98
CA GLN A 388 -17.32 -7.27 19.22
C GLN A 388 -18.55 -6.40 18.98
N LEU A 389 -18.62 -5.67 17.85
CA LEU A 389 -19.83 -4.93 17.46
C LEU A 389 -20.99 -5.88 17.14
N LEU A 390 -20.71 -6.97 16.42
CA LEU A 390 -21.70 -8.02 16.12
C LEU A 390 -22.15 -8.83 17.35
N ASP A 391 -21.42 -8.80 18.46
CA ASP A 391 -21.86 -9.43 19.71
C ASP A 391 -22.85 -8.55 20.52
N ARG A 392 -23.03 -7.27 20.16
CA ARG A 392 -23.94 -6.38 20.88
C ARG A 392 -25.40 -6.73 20.61
N ASP A 393 -26.22 -6.69 21.66
CA ASP A 393 -27.65 -6.99 21.58
C ASP A 393 -28.40 -6.01 20.67
N GLU A 394 -28.00 -4.74 20.69
CA GLU A 394 -28.58 -3.67 19.87
C GLU A 394 -28.29 -3.88 18.38
N VAL A 395 -27.11 -4.43 18.07
CA VAL A 395 -26.67 -4.67 16.69
C VAL A 395 -27.23 -5.99 16.19
N ALA A 396 -26.93 -7.12 16.83
CA ALA A 396 -27.27 -8.44 16.29
C ALA A 396 -28.62 -8.98 16.77
N GLY A 397 -29.17 -8.48 17.87
CA GLY A 397 -30.38 -8.99 18.51
C GLY A 397 -30.11 -10.11 19.53
N LYS A 398 -30.79 -10.05 20.68
CA LYS A 398 -30.60 -10.86 21.91
C LYS A 398 -30.50 -12.39 21.77
N LYS A 399 -30.87 -12.98 20.62
CA LYS A 399 -30.83 -14.43 20.37
C LYS A 399 -30.37 -14.80 18.95
N SER A 400 -29.73 -13.87 18.25
CA SER A 400 -29.37 -14.05 16.85
C SER A 400 -28.28 -15.11 16.64
N PRO A 401 -28.38 -15.96 15.60
CA PRO A 401 -27.29 -16.84 15.17
C PRO A 401 -26.00 -16.08 14.88
N LEU A 402 -26.09 -14.84 14.36
CA LEU A 402 -24.94 -14.00 14.04
C LEU A 402 -24.15 -13.65 15.31
N ARG A 403 -24.86 -13.29 16.39
CA ARG A 403 -24.28 -13.01 17.69
C ARG A 403 -23.51 -14.22 18.24
N ARG A 404 -24.15 -15.39 18.26
CA ARG A 404 -23.52 -16.66 18.69
C ARG A 404 -22.31 -17.05 17.84
N TRP A 405 -22.32 -16.72 16.55
CA TRP A 405 -21.17 -16.93 15.69
C TRP A 405 -20.03 -15.95 16.02
N ALA A 406 -20.35 -14.65 16.19
CA ALA A 406 -19.36 -13.62 16.50
C ALA A 406 -18.68 -13.84 17.86
N ASP A 407 -19.44 -14.22 18.89
CA ASP A 407 -18.92 -14.59 20.22
C ASP A 407 -17.95 -15.78 20.13
N ARG A 408 -18.38 -16.89 19.50
CA ARG A 408 -17.52 -18.07 19.31
C ARG A 408 -16.25 -17.78 18.51
N ARG A 409 -16.36 -16.96 17.45
CA ARG A 409 -15.17 -16.59 16.66
C ARG A 409 -14.25 -15.69 17.46
N THR A 410 -14.78 -14.76 18.25
CA THR A 410 -13.99 -13.91 19.14
C THR A 410 -13.24 -14.75 20.18
N ALA A 411 -13.88 -15.77 20.76
CA ALA A 411 -13.24 -16.70 21.67
C ALA A 411 -12.12 -17.50 20.99
N SER A 412 -12.37 -18.08 19.82
CA SER A 412 -11.37 -18.79 19.02
C SER A 412 -10.18 -17.90 18.64
N LEU A 413 -10.42 -16.64 18.28
CA LEU A 413 -9.33 -15.69 18.00
C LEU A 413 -8.53 -15.33 19.24
N ARG A 414 -9.13 -15.28 20.43
CA ARG A 414 -8.39 -15.07 21.68
C ARG A 414 -7.49 -16.26 22.00
N GLU A 415 -7.98 -17.48 21.82
CA GLU A 415 -7.18 -18.70 21.99
C GLU A 415 -6.02 -18.76 20.98
N GLU A 416 -6.28 -18.45 19.71
CA GLU A 416 -5.25 -18.33 18.67
C GLU A 416 -4.25 -17.22 19.00
N ARG A 417 -4.71 -16.08 19.54
CA ARG A 417 -3.84 -14.96 19.90
C ARG A 417 -3.06 -15.21 21.18
N ASP A 418 -3.61 -15.84 22.20
CA ASP A 418 -2.88 -16.19 23.42
C ASP A 418 -1.77 -17.23 23.10
N ALA A 419 -1.98 -18.09 22.09
CA ALA A 419 -0.94 -18.96 21.53
C ALA A 419 0.14 -18.22 20.71
N VAL A 420 -0.14 -16.99 20.25
CA VAL A 420 0.77 -16.14 19.46
C VAL A 420 1.36 -14.97 20.28
N ASP A 421 0.70 -14.50 21.33
CA ASP A 421 1.10 -13.43 22.25
C ASP A 421 2.17 -13.95 23.24
N GLU A 422 2.32 -15.27 23.42
CA GLU A 422 3.57 -15.88 23.91
C GLU A 422 4.77 -15.59 22.99
N ALA A 423 4.57 -15.03 21.79
CA ALA A 423 5.60 -14.80 20.79
C ALA A 423 5.76 -13.37 20.23
N ARG A 424 4.88 -12.37 20.45
CA ARG A 424 5.14 -10.91 20.24
C ARG A 424 3.89 -10.02 20.43
N GLY A 425 4.07 -8.86 21.05
CA GLY A 425 3.03 -7.84 21.22
C GLY A 425 2.93 -6.84 20.07
N TYR A 426 1.71 -6.59 19.56
CA TYR A 426 1.41 -5.55 18.58
C TYR A 426 0.24 -4.65 19.01
N GLN A 427 0.33 -3.38 18.59
CA GLN A 427 -0.58 -2.27 18.90
C GLN A 427 -2.02 -2.51 18.44
N LYS A 428 -2.96 -2.06 19.30
CA LYS A 428 -4.42 -2.19 19.15
C LYS A 428 -5.02 -0.91 18.55
N TYR A 429 -5.93 -1.06 17.60
CA TYR A 429 -6.92 -0.04 17.27
C TYR A 429 -8.09 -0.15 18.27
N ASP A 430 -8.48 0.95 18.91
CA ASP A 430 -9.43 0.95 20.03
C ASP A 430 -10.91 1.07 19.63
N GLY A 431 -11.19 1.15 18.32
CA GLY A 431 -12.53 0.94 17.75
C GLY A 431 -13.58 2.01 18.09
N LYS A 432 -13.18 3.19 18.57
CA LYS A 432 -14.11 4.28 18.89
C LYS A 432 -14.16 5.33 17.79
N MET A 433 -15.38 5.65 17.36
CA MET A 433 -15.68 6.75 16.44
C MET A 433 -15.44 8.09 17.14
N GLY A 434 -14.73 9.03 16.48
CA GLY A 434 -14.53 10.40 16.99
C GLY A 434 -13.54 10.55 18.15
N ALA A 435 -12.56 9.65 18.27
CA ALA A 435 -11.45 9.80 19.22
C ALA A 435 -10.12 9.85 18.47
N ALA A 436 -9.84 10.97 17.80
CA ALA A 436 -8.45 11.34 17.59
C ALA A 436 -7.81 11.55 18.97
N ARG A 437 -6.93 10.64 19.38
CA ARG A 437 -5.99 10.87 20.48
C ARG A 437 -4.58 10.90 19.92
#